data_AF-A0A6J8CPF3-F1
#
_entry.id   AF-A0A6J8CPF3-F1
#
_cell.length_a   1.000
_cell.length_b   1.000
_cell.length_c   1.000
_cell.angle_alpha   90.00
_cell.angle_beta   90.00
_cell.angle_gamma   90.00
#
_symmetry.space_group_name_H-M   'P 1'
#
loop_
_entity.id
_entity.type
_entity.pdbx_description
1 polymer ?
#
loop_
_entity_poly.entity_id
_entity_poly.type
_entity_poly.pdbx_seq_one_letter_code
_entity_poly.pdbx_strand_id
1 'polypeptide(L)'
;MKFLQICLGIGSSTGEYACVWCKVSKFDRGEISKPWDFYLAPDMKRSISETTVLSRSSKKGFGVKHIPLLTFEPEHCVPDEKHLFMRIFDVLLRNVIDDARNKDIMAKVNEEKGDYLEFLVANIRKCGVFFDIWTPKGQGDLDWTSLCGADMKKVMKSLPDLLMFVIHNETHDTVVKLWKDFWHIYQYICSNECERRIGEATCTLVKDWITLFLSLFGKRKGYGPQNITPYIRCLMYHVPFFVSTYGSLRQFSGQPTEKINDSIKTDTSCKN
;
A
#
# COMPACT_ATOMS: atom_id res chain seq x y z
N MET A 1 3.09 -10.05 -3.51
CA MET A 1 2.51 -10.74 -2.33
C MET A 1 1.70 -12.00 -2.67
N LYS A 2 0.75 -11.99 -3.62
CA LYS A 2 -0.08 -13.18 -3.96
C LYS A 2 0.76 -14.41 -4.35
N PHE A 3 1.75 -14.22 -5.22
CA PHE A 3 2.67 -15.30 -5.61
C PHE A 3 3.39 -15.91 -4.41
N LEU A 4 3.98 -15.09 -3.54
CA LEU A 4 4.67 -15.54 -2.33
C LEU A 4 3.75 -16.31 -1.37
N GLN A 5 2.49 -15.89 -1.22
CA GLN A 5 1.51 -16.62 -0.41
C GLN A 5 1.28 -18.04 -0.95
N ILE A 6 1.14 -18.18 -2.27
CA ILE A 6 0.99 -19.49 -2.94
C ILE A 6 2.25 -20.34 -2.72
N CYS A 7 3.45 -19.77 -2.96
CA CYS A 7 4.71 -20.48 -2.77
C CYS A 7 4.91 -20.98 -1.34
N LEU A 8 4.45 -20.21 -0.35
CA LEU A 8 4.55 -20.54 1.07
C LEU A 8 3.33 -21.32 1.60
N GLY A 9 2.37 -21.70 0.73
CA GLY A 9 1.19 -22.45 1.15
C GLY A 9 0.24 -21.67 2.09
N ILE A 10 0.32 -20.35 2.09
CA ILE A 10 -0.55 -19.44 2.85
C ILE A 10 -1.85 -19.22 2.06
N GLY A 11 -2.96 -19.09 2.79
CA GLY A 11 -4.28 -18.81 2.20
C GLY A 11 -4.41 -17.44 1.53
N SER A 12 -5.66 -17.06 1.23
CA SER A 12 -5.98 -15.81 0.53
C SER A 12 -5.36 -14.56 1.17
N SER A 13 -5.02 -13.58 0.33
CA SER A 13 -4.63 -12.22 0.74
C SER A 13 -5.65 -11.48 1.62
N THR A 14 -6.91 -11.92 1.62
CA THR A 14 -7.98 -11.40 2.49
C THR A 14 -8.16 -12.19 3.78
N GLY A 15 -7.40 -13.27 3.96
CA GLY A 15 -7.43 -14.11 5.15
C GLY A 15 -6.97 -13.36 6.40
N GLU A 16 -7.30 -13.93 7.56
CA GLU A 16 -6.93 -13.35 8.85
C GLU A 16 -5.42 -13.22 9.01
N TYR A 17 -4.67 -14.26 8.67
CA TYR A 17 -3.21 -14.31 8.79
C TYR A 17 -2.55 -14.33 7.40
N ALA A 18 -2.73 -13.23 6.66
CA ALA A 18 -2.28 -13.14 5.26
C ALA A 18 -0.81 -12.70 5.09
N CYS A 19 -0.16 -12.18 6.13
CA CYS A 19 1.23 -11.73 6.02
C CYS A 19 2.16 -12.92 5.76
N VAL A 20 3.10 -12.76 4.82
CA VAL A 20 4.07 -13.81 4.46
C VAL A 20 5.27 -13.88 5.40
N TRP A 21 5.54 -12.80 6.14
CA TRP A 21 6.71 -12.70 7.02
C TRP A 21 6.39 -12.99 8.49
N CYS A 22 5.19 -12.65 8.96
CA CYS A 22 4.81 -12.84 10.36
C CYS A 22 3.37 -13.38 10.52
N LYS A 23 3.06 -13.78 11.75
CA LYS A 23 1.79 -14.37 12.18
C LYS A 23 0.77 -13.34 12.70
N VAL A 24 0.90 -12.07 12.31
CA VAL A 24 -0.06 -11.01 12.72
C VAL A 24 -1.46 -11.28 12.15
N SER A 25 -2.49 -11.10 12.98
CA SER A 25 -3.89 -11.15 12.55
C SER A 25 -4.26 -9.87 11.81
N LYS A 26 -5.26 -9.95 10.92
CA LYS A 26 -5.78 -8.78 10.21
C LYS A 26 -6.37 -7.74 11.14
N PHE A 27 -6.87 -8.17 12.30
CA PHE A 27 -7.48 -7.30 13.30
C PHE A 27 -6.44 -6.47 14.05
N ASP A 28 -5.21 -6.97 14.15
CA ASP A 28 -4.10 -6.30 14.84
C ASP A 28 -3.22 -5.47 13.90
N ARG A 29 -3.57 -5.36 12.61
CA ARG A 29 -2.74 -4.63 11.63
C ARG A 29 -2.56 -3.15 11.98
N GLY A 30 -3.60 -2.55 12.57
CA GLY A 30 -3.61 -1.16 13.00
C GLY A 30 -2.82 -0.88 14.28
N GLU A 31 -2.31 -1.92 14.96
CA GLU A 31 -1.48 -1.75 16.15
C GLU A 31 -0.05 -1.34 15.77
N ILE A 32 0.34 -0.13 16.18
CA ILE A 32 1.63 0.49 15.85
C ILE A 32 2.51 0.77 17.08
N SER A 33 2.09 0.38 18.28
CA SER A 33 2.87 0.58 19.52
C SER A 33 4.10 -0.33 19.63
N LYS A 34 4.11 -1.46 18.94
CA LYS A 34 5.18 -2.46 19.04
C LYS A 34 6.53 -1.90 18.55
N PRO A 35 7.65 -2.33 19.14
CA PRO A 35 8.97 -1.99 18.62
C PRO A 35 9.17 -2.58 17.22
N TRP A 36 10.11 -2.02 16.48
CA TRP A 36 10.30 -2.30 15.05
C TRP A 36 10.62 -3.77 14.74
N ASP A 37 11.25 -4.48 15.68
CA ASP A 37 11.71 -5.86 15.57
C ASP A 37 10.74 -6.89 16.19
N PHE A 38 9.63 -6.45 16.79
CA PHE A 38 8.67 -7.34 17.48
C PHE A 38 8.20 -8.51 16.58
N TYR A 39 7.94 -8.25 15.31
CA TYR A 39 7.43 -9.26 14.36
C TYR A 39 8.53 -10.10 13.71
N LEU A 40 9.80 -9.84 14.07
CA LEU A 40 10.97 -10.66 13.72
C LEU A 40 11.29 -11.67 14.83
N ALA A 41 10.67 -11.54 16.00
CA ALA A 41 10.85 -12.48 17.10
C ALA A 41 10.42 -13.90 16.68
N PRO A 42 11.11 -14.97 17.14
CA PRO A 42 10.86 -16.35 16.71
C PRO A 42 9.42 -16.85 16.85
N ASP A 43 8.69 -16.34 17.85
CA ASP A 43 7.29 -16.65 18.12
C ASP A 43 6.32 -15.93 17.17
N MET A 44 6.73 -14.82 16.55
CA MET A 44 5.91 -14.01 15.65
C MET A 44 6.26 -14.17 14.18
N LYS A 45 7.54 -14.35 13.84
CA LYS A 45 7.96 -14.55 12.46
C LYS A 45 7.53 -15.92 11.95
N ARG A 46 7.40 -16.03 10.64
CA ARG A 46 7.16 -17.32 9.96
C ARG A 46 8.48 -17.98 9.59
N SER A 47 8.49 -19.30 9.64
CA SER A 47 9.54 -20.12 9.05
C SER A 47 8.97 -21.17 8.11
N ILE A 48 9.79 -21.65 7.17
CA ILE A 48 9.36 -22.71 6.26
C ILE A 48 9.09 -24.03 7.01
N SER A 49 9.85 -24.30 8.07
CA SER A 49 9.71 -25.50 8.90
C SER A 49 8.38 -25.49 9.67
N GLU A 50 8.05 -24.39 10.36
CA GLU A 50 6.77 -24.22 11.05
C GLU A 50 5.61 -24.33 10.05
N THR A 51 5.72 -23.65 8.90
CA THR A 51 4.68 -23.68 7.87
C THR A 51 4.45 -25.10 7.34
N THR A 52 5.53 -25.86 7.13
CA THR A 52 5.44 -27.26 6.69
C THR A 52 4.77 -28.13 7.74
N VAL A 53 5.13 -27.99 9.02
CA VAL A 53 4.48 -28.72 10.12
C VAL A 53 2.99 -28.37 10.21
N LEU A 54 2.63 -27.09 10.20
CA LEU A 54 1.25 -26.63 10.27
C LEU A 54 0.41 -27.08 9.08
N SER A 55 1.00 -27.17 7.88
CA SER A 55 0.30 -27.62 6.68
C SER A 55 -0.16 -29.09 6.75
N ARG A 56 0.54 -29.90 7.55
CA ARG A 56 0.25 -31.33 7.80
C ARG A 56 -0.58 -31.56 9.06
N SER A 57 -0.76 -30.53 9.90
CA SER A 57 -1.58 -30.60 11.11
C SER A 57 -3.07 -30.64 10.77
N SER A 58 -3.84 -31.37 11.57
CA SER A 58 -5.31 -31.35 11.52
C SER A 58 -5.89 -29.98 11.91
N LYS A 59 -5.17 -29.23 12.77
CA LYS A 59 -5.49 -27.84 13.14
C LYS A 59 -4.57 -26.89 12.38
N LYS A 60 -5.04 -26.44 11.21
CA LYS A 60 -4.34 -25.43 10.39
C LYS A 60 -4.34 -24.08 11.10
N GLY A 61 -3.18 -23.69 11.64
CA GLY A 61 -2.97 -22.41 12.32
C GLY A 61 -2.46 -21.30 11.39
N PHE A 62 -2.62 -20.05 11.82
CA PHE A 62 -1.98 -18.86 11.21
C PHE A 62 -2.12 -18.76 9.68
N GLY A 63 -3.27 -19.15 9.14
CA GLY A 63 -3.57 -19.00 7.71
C GLY A 63 -2.85 -19.98 6.78
N VAL A 64 -2.11 -20.96 7.29
CA VAL A 64 -1.48 -22.02 6.49
C VAL A 64 -2.56 -22.93 5.91
N LYS A 65 -2.53 -23.19 4.61
CA LYS A 65 -3.53 -24.00 3.90
C LYS A 65 -2.92 -25.20 3.19
N HIS A 66 -1.72 -25.05 2.66
CA HIS A 66 -1.06 -26.04 1.82
C HIS A 66 0.41 -26.21 2.23
N ILE A 67 1.01 -27.34 1.82
CA ILE A 67 2.45 -27.54 1.93
C ILE A 67 3.12 -26.46 1.04
N PRO A 68 4.17 -25.78 1.52
CA PRO A 68 4.92 -24.84 0.68
C PRO A 68 5.42 -25.50 -0.61
N LEU A 69 5.27 -24.80 -1.73
CA LEU A 69 5.76 -25.26 -3.03
C LEU A 69 7.27 -25.06 -3.17
N LEU A 70 7.80 -24.02 -2.54
CA LEU A 70 9.21 -23.65 -2.59
C LEU A 70 9.78 -23.62 -1.17
N THR A 71 11.03 -24.06 -1.03
CA THR A 71 11.73 -24.14 0.25
C THR A 71 12.67 -22.96 0.42
N PHE A 72 12.14 -21.81 0.83
CA PHE A 72 12.92 -20.64 1.21
C PHE A 72 12.36 -20.00 2.47
N GLU A 73 13.22 -19.36 3.26
CA GLU A 73 12.76 -18.59 4.41
C GLU A 73 12.13 -17.27 3.98
N PRO A 74 10.99 -16.84 4.59
CA PRO A 74 10.33 -15.59 4.25
C PRO A 74 11.23 -14.35 4.34
N GLU A 75 12.24 -14.36 5.22
CA GLU A 75 13.24 -13.30 5.39
C GLU A 75 14.13 -13.10 4.16
N HIS A 76 14.17 -14.06 3.23
CA HIS A 76 14.86 -13.92 1.94
C HIS A 76 13.97 -13.35 0.83
N CYS A 77 12.70 -13.07 1.13
CA CYS A 77 11.75 -12.50 0.17
C CYS A 77 11.55 -11.01 0.44
N VAL A 78 12.38 -10.20 -0.22
CA VAL A 78 12.28 -8.74 -0.19
C VAL A 78 10.95 -8.27 -0.80
N PRO A 79 10.22 -7.34 -0.16
CA PRO A 79 9.00 -6.79 -0.73
C PRO A 79 9.28 -6.00 -2.02
N ASP A 80 8.44 -6.21 -3.03
CA ASP A 80 8.48 -5.44 -4.27
C ASP A 80 8.03 -3.99 -4.02
N GLU A 81 8.92 -3.05 -4.29
CA GLU A 81 8.74 -1.63 -3.98
C GLU A 81 7.67 -0.98 -4.87
N LYS A 82 7.53 -1.47 -6.12
CA LYS A 82 6.52 -0.96 -7.05
C LYS A 82 5.12 -1.29 -6.55
N HIS A 83 4.86 -2.55 -6.21
CA HIS A 83 3.57 -2.98 -5.68
C HIS A 83 3.27 -2.36 -4.31
N LEU A 84 4.29 -2.19 -3.46
CA LEU A 84 4.17 -1.45 -2.20
C LEU A 84 3.65 -0.03 -2.46
N PHE A 85 4.31 0.70 -3.36
CA PHE A 85 3.92 2.06 -3.75
C PHE A 85 2.51 2.12 -4.32
N MET A 86 2.21 1.31 -5.34
CA MET A 86 0.91 1.35 -6.03
C MET A 86 -0.25 1.08 -5.08
N ARG A 87 -0.08 0.11 -4.16
CA ARG A 87 -1.16 -0.28 -3.24
C ARG A 87 -1.39 0.72 -2.11
N ILE A 88 -0.37 1.47 -1.71
CA ILE A 88 -0.54 2.55 -0.74
C ILE A 88 -1.09 3.80 -1.45
N PHE A 89 -0.62 4.11 -2.66
CA PHE A 89 -1.20 5.17 -3.49
C PHE A 89 -2.71 4.97 -3.70
N ASP A 90 -3.15 3.74 -4.01
CA ASP A 90 -4.59 3.44 -4.16
C ASP A 90 -5.41 3.78 -2.91
N VAL A 91 -4.84 3.59 -1.72
CA VAL A 91 -5.49 3.97 -0.45
C VAL A 91 -5.59 5.47 -0.33
N LEU A 92 -4.49 6.18 -0.55
CA LEU A 92 -4.46 7.65 -0.46
C LEU A 92 -5.39 8.30 -1.48
N LEU A 93 -5.38 7.83 -2.73
CA LEU A 93 -6.25 8.32 -3.79
C LEU A 93 -7.72 8.06 -3.47
N ARG A 94 -8.08 6.84 -3.05
CA ARG A 94 -9.45 6.51 -2.63
C ARG A 94 -9.94 7.43 -1.51
N ASN A 95 -9.09 7.69 -0.52
CA ASN A 95 -9.46 8.54 0.60
C ASN A 95 -9.72 9.99 0.17
N VAL A 96 -8.94 10.54 -0.75
CA VAL A 96 -9.16 11.89 -1.31
C VAL A 96 -10.42 11.95 -2.19
N ILE A 97 -10.69 10.89 -2.97
CA ILE A 97 -11.93 10.76 -3.75
C ILE A 97 -13.16 10.73 -2.82
N ASP A 98 -13.10 9.92 -1.76
CA ASP A 98 -14.16 9.84 -0.75
C ASP A 98 -14.37 11.19 -0.03
N ASP A 99 -13.28 11.94 0.20
CA ASP A 99 -13.32 13.28 0.83
C ASP A 99 -14.01 14.32 -0.07
N ALA A 100 -13.62 14.40 -1.35
CA ALA A 100 -14.26 15.28 -2.34
C ALA A 100 -15.74 14.92 -2.55
N ARG A 101 -16.06 13.61 -2.65
CA ARG A 101 -17.44 13.12 -2.74
C ARG A 101 -18.25 13.52 -1.51
N ASN A 102 -17.67 13.47 -0.32
CA ASN A 102 -18.35 13.88 0.91
C ASN A 102 -18.68 15.38 0.90
N LYS A 103 -17.79 16.24 0.37
CA LYS A 103 -18.09 17.66 0.17
C LYS A 103 -19.23 17.90 -0.80
N ASP A 104 -19.29 17.18 -1.91
CA ASP A 104 -20.42 17.29 -2.85
C ASP A 104 -21.75 16.91 -2.17
N ILE A 105 -21.74 15.86 -1.34
CA ILE A 105 -22.92 15.46 -0.56
C ILE A 105 -23.32 16.57 0.42
N MET A 106 -22.37 17.16 1.15
CA MET A 106 -22.65 18.23 2.10
C MET A 106 -23.15 19.51 1.41
N ALA A 107 -22.54 19.92 0.31
CA ALA A 107 -22.98 21.07 -0.47
C ALA A 107 -24.42 20.87 -0.95
N LYS A 108 -24.77 19.67 -1.43
CA LYS A 108 -26.14 19.34 -1.82
C LYS A 108 -27.13 19.43 -0.65
N VAL A 109 -26.74 18.99 0.55
CA VAL A 109 -27.56 19.10 1.77
C VAL A 109 -27.78 20.56 2.17
N ASN A 110 -26.77 21.39 1.98
CA ASN A 110 -26.80 22.82 2.30
C ASN A 110 -27.37 23.69 1.16
N GLU A 111 -27.85 23.09 0.07
CA GLU A 111 -28.32 23.80 -1.14
C GLU A 111 -27.25 24.72 -1.77
N GLU A 112 -25.98 24.36 -1.61
CA GLU A 112 -24.81 25.02 -2.19
C GLU A 112 -24.36 24.32 -3.48
N LYS A 113 -23.58 25.04 -4.31
CA LYS A 113 -22.96 24.45 -5.50
C LYS A 113 -21.83 23.49 -5.09
N GLY A 114 -21.94 22.21 -5.46
CA GLY A 114 -20.94 21.18 -5.20
C GLY A 114 -20.49 20.48 -6.48
N ASP A 115 -19.28 20.79 -6.93
CA ASP A 115 -18.60 20.15 -8.07
C ASP A 115 -17.17 19.71 -7.67
N TYR A 116 -16.94 19.40 -6.39
CA TYR A 116 -15.64 19.11 -5.81
C TYR A 116 -15.00 17.85 -6.42
N LEU A 117 -15.78 16.81 -6.69
CA LEU A 117 -15.28 15.61 -7.37
C LEU A 117 -14.82 15.91 -8.81
N GLU A 118 -15.52 16.78 -9.53
CA GLU A 118 -15.13 17.21 -10.86
C GLU A 118 -13.84 18.06 -10.82
N PHE A 119 -13.72 18.96 -9.84
CA PHE A 119 -12.48 19.70 -9.61
C PHE A 119 -11.31 18.78 -9.24
N LEU A 120 -11.55 17.72 -8.46
CA LEU A 120 -10.53 16.71 -8.18
C LEU A 120 -10.05 16.03 -9.47
N VAL A 121 -10.97 15.60 -10.34
CA VAL A 121 -10.64 14.98 -11.63
C VAL A 121 -9.83 15.95 -12.49
N ALA A 122 -10.23 17.21 -12.58
CA ALA A 122 -9.49 18.23 -13.32
C ALA A 122 -8.07 18.42 -12.75
N ASN A 123 -7.91 18.41 -11.43
CA ASN A 123 -6.60 18.57 -10.78
C ASN A 123 -5.70 17.34 -10.96
N ILE A 124 -6.25 16.13 -10.94
CA ILE A 124 -5.50 14.91 -11.30
C ILE A 124 -5.04 14.98 -12.76
N ARG A 125 -5.91 15.41 -13.69
CA ARG A 125 -5.55 15.58 -15.10
C ARG A 125 -4.43 16.61 -15.31
N LYS A 126 -4.42 17.70 -14.54
CA LYS A 126 -3.31 18.69 -14.52
C LYS A 126 -1.97 18.09 -14.11
N CYS A 127 -1.94 16.94 -13.44
CA CYS A 127 -0.71 16.20 -13.16
C CYS A 127 -0.12 15.51 -14.40
N GLY A 128 -0.75 15.61 -15.58
CA GLY A 128 -0.26 15.04 -16.83
C GLY A 128 -0.63 13.56 -17.01
N VAL A 129 -1.84 13.19 -16.57
CA VAL A 129 -2.39 11.83 -16.68
C VAL A 129 -3.82 11.87 -17.19
N PHE A 130 -4.24 10.82 -17.90
CA PHE A 130 -5.66 10.61 -18.19
C PHE A 130 -6.34 10.03 -16.94
N PHE A 131 -7.47 10.61 -16.53
CA PHE A 131 -8.20 10.19 -15.34
C PHE A 131 -9.67 10.59 -15.42
N ASP A 132 -10.55 9.67 -15.02
CA ASP A 132 -11.99 9.84 -14.92
C ASP A 132 -12.54 9.03 -13.74
N ILE A 133 -13.69 9.47 -13.23
CA ILE A 133 -14.46 8.78 -12.19
C ILE A 133 -15.86 8.52 -12.74
N TRP A 134 -16.38 7.32 -12.53
CA TRP A 134 -17.73 6.93 -12.96
C TRP A 134 -18.42 6.07 -11.92
N THR A 135 -19.75 5.93 -12.05
CA THR A 135 -20.52 4.94 -11.30
C THR A 135 -20.78 3.73 -12.20
N PRO A 136 -20.35 2.52 -11.82
CA PRO A 136 -20.68 1.31 -12.58
C PRO A 136 -22.19 1.13 -12.74
N LYS A 137 -22.63 0.57 -13.87
CA LYS A 137 -24.06 0.31 -14.13
C LYS A 137 -24.62 -0.64 -13.06
N GLY A 138 -25.55 -0.16 -12.24
CA GLY A 138 -26.30 -0.98 -11.26
C GLY A 138 -26.06 -0.69 -9.77
N GLN A 139 -26.02 0.60 -9.36
CA GLN A 139 -25.79 1.04 -7.97
C GLN A 139 -24.52 0.40 -7.36
N GLY A 140 -23.35 0.89 -7.79
CA GLY A 140 -22.06 0.52 -7.20
C GLY A 140 -21.37 1.71 -6.52
N ASP A 141 -20.33 1.41 -5.75
CA ASP A 141 -19.35 2.42 -5.34
C ASP A 141 -18.70 3.07 -6.58
N LEU A 142 -18.20 4.29 -6.41
CA LEU A 142 -17.45 4.98 -7.46
C LEU A 142 -16.26 4.12 -7.90
N ASP A 143 -16.03 4.11 -9.21
CA ASP A 143 -14.87 3.51 -9.84
C ASP A 143 -14.13 4.57 -10.66
N TRP A 144 -12.86 4.32 -10.97
CA TRP A 144 -12.01 5.32 -11.62
C TRP A 144 -10.92 4.71 -12.48
N THR A 145 -10.30 5.55 -13.30
CA THR A 145 -9.23 5.14 -14.21
C THR A 145 -8.08 4.49 -13.44
N SER A 146 -7.77 3.24 -13.80
CA SER A 146 -6.58 2.56 -13.30
C SER A 146 -5.31 3.24 -13.84
N LEU A 147 -4.42 3.67 -12.94
CA LEU A 147 -3.17 4.34 -13.30
C LEU A 147 -2.00 3.36 -13.31
N CYS A 148 -1.09 3.52 -14.27
CA CYS A 148 0.16 2.79 -14.25
C CYS A 148 1.13 3.37 -13.21
N GLY A 149 2.18 2.61 -12.84
CA GLY A 149 3.15 3.07 -11.84
C GLY A 149 3.85 4.39 -12.20
N ALA A 150 4.04 4.70 -13.49
CA ALA A 150 4.63 5.97 -13.92
C ALA A 150 3.66 7.14 -13.71
N ASP A 151 2.39 6.96 -14.06
CA ASP A 151 1.35 7.99 -13.91
C ASP A 151 1.02 8.23 -12.43
N MET A 152 0.96 7.17 -11.61
CA MET A 152 0.83 7.29 -10.16
C MET A 152 1.94 8.16 -9.54
N LYS A 153 3.18 8.06 -10.03
CA LYS A 153 4.30 8.92 -9.56
C LYS A 153 4.10 10.39 -9.93
N LYS A 154 3.57 10.69 -11.12
CA LYS A 154 3.23 12.07 -11.51
C LYS A 154 2.16 12.66 -10.58
N VAL A 155 1.10 11.90 -10.32
CA VAL A 155 0.02 12.31 -9.42
C VAL A 155 0.53 12.47 -7.99
N MET A 156 1.31 11.51 -7.48
CA MET A 156 1.91 11.59 -6.14
C MET A 156 2.73 12.86 -5.94
N LYS A 157 3.51 13.24 -6.94
CA LYS A 157 4.40 14.41 -6.88
C LYS A 157 3.62 15.74 -6.89
N SER A 158 2.58 15.84 -7.73
CA SER A 158 1.97 17.13 -8.06
C SER A 158 0.60 17.36 -7.45
N LEU A 159 -0.19 16.31 -7.20
CA LEU A 159 -1.56 16.44 -6.69
C LEU A 159 -1.65 17.16 -5.35
N PRO A 160 -0.74 16.95 -4.36
CA PRO A 160 -0.88 17.60 -3.05
C PRO A 160 -0.97 19.12 -3.11
N ASP A 161 -0.27 19.75 -4.05
CA ASP A 161 -0.29 21.22 -4.24
C ASP A 161 -1.57 21.70 -4.96
N LEU A 162 -2.41 20.77 -5.43
CA LEU A 162 -3.66 21.02 -6.13
C LEU A 162 -4.89 20.58 -5.31
N LEU A 163 -4.74 20.20 -4.04
CA LEU A 163 -5.86 19.77 -3.20
C LEU A 163 -6.65 20.91 -2.55
N MET A 164 -6.13 22.14 -2.63
CA MET A 164 -6.78 23.30 -2.02
C MET A 164 -8.21 23.47 -2.56
N PHE A 165 -9.16 23.71 -1.64
CA PHE A 165 -10.62 23.81 -1.87
C PHE A 165 -11.34 22.54 -2.35
N VAL A 166 -10.62 21.54 -2.87
CA VAL A 166 -11.20 20.28 -3.37
C VAL A 166 -11.55 19.31 -2.24
N ILE A 167 -10.75 19.29 -1.18
CA ILE A 167 -11.01 18.52 0.04
C ILE A 167 -11.46 19.44 1.18
N HIS A 168 -11.80 18.86 2.33
CA HIS A 168 -12.24 19.67 3.46
C HIS A 168 -11.09 20.47 4.07
N ASN A 169 -11.35 21.74 4.34
CA ASN A 169 -10.32 22.70 4.75
C ASN A 169 -9.72 22.35 6.11
N GLU A 170 -10.51 21.84 7.06
CA GLU A 170 -10.04 21.53 8.42
C GLU A 170 -8.96 20.44 8.46
N THR A 171 -8.86 19.63 7.40
CA THR A 171 -7.91 18.51 7.29
C THR A 171 -6.94 18.68 6.13
N HIS A 172 -7.02 19.78 5.37
CA HIS A 172 -6.25 19.99 4.15
C HIS A 172 -4.76 19.80 4.37
N ASP A 173 -4.18 20.56 5.30
CA ASP A 173 -2.72 20.55 5.54
C ASP A 173 -2.24 19.18 6.02
N THR A 174 -3.06 18.47 6.79
CA THR A 174 -2.77 17.11 7.25
C THR A 174 -2.74 16.13 6.07
N VAL A 175 -3.70 16.21 5.15
CA VAL A 175 -3.74 15.36 3.94
C VAL A 175 -2.59 15.68 3.00
N VAL A 176 -2.28 16.97 2.78
CA VAL A 176 -1.14 17.39 1.95
C VAL A 176 0.17 16.86 2.53
N LYS A 177 0.37 17.04 3.85
CA LYS A 177 1.56 16.51 4.54
C LYS A 177 1.63 14.99 4.42
N LEU A 178 0.52 14.28 4.59
CA LEU A 178 0.46 12.83 4.48
C LEU A 178 0.93 12.29 3.12
N TRP A 179 0.49 12.92 2.03
CA TRP A 179 0.93 12.56 0.68
C TRP A 179 2.41 12.86 0.46
N LYS A 180 2.86 14.05 0.86
CA LYS A 180 4.26 14.46 0.75
C LYS A 180 5.16 13.53 1.56
N ASP A 181 4.84 13.26 2.82
CA ASP A 181 5.61 12.38 3.68
C ASP A 181 5.70 10.95 3.11
N PHE A 182 4.60 10.40 2.58
CA PHE A 182 4.64 9.09 1.93
C PHE A 182 5.55 9.08 0.70
N TRP A 183 5.50 10.13 -0.12
CA TRP A 183 6.39 10.27 -1.27
C TRP A 183 7.87 10.29 -0.85
N HIS A 184 8.21 11.04 0.18
CA HIS A 184 9.56 11.07 0.74
C HIS A 184 9.98 9.69 1.28
N ILE A 185 9.10 8.99 2.01
CA ILE A 185 9.37 7.62 2.48
C ILE A 185 9.68 6.70 1.30
N TYR A 186 8.85 6.72 0.26
CA TYR A 186 9.06 5.88 -0.92
C TYR A 186 10.39 6.20 -1.62
N GLN A 187 10.73 7.48 -1.77
CA GLN A 187 12.01 7.90 -2.35
C GLN A 187 13.19 7.41 -1.49
N TYR A 188 13.11 7.59 -0.16
CA TYR A 188 14.13 7.17 0.78
C TYR A 188 14.44 5.66 0.67
N ILE A 189 13.42 4.80 0.78
CA ILE A 189 13.59 3.32 0.73
C ILE A 189 14.04 2.81 -0.65
N CYS A 190 13.91 3.63 -1.70
CA CYS A 190 14.34 3.33 -3.06
C CYS A 190 15.63 4.06 -3.47
N SER A 191 16.26 4.80 -2.56
CA SER A 191 17.47 5.58 -2.81
C SER A 191 18.68 4.97 -2.14
N ASN A 192 19.85 5.54 -2.40
CA ASN A 192 21.09 5.18 -1.71
C ASN A 192 21.15 5.78 -0.29
N GLU A 193 20.25 6.70 0.08
CA GLU A 193 20.23 7.30 1.43
C GLU A 193 19.97 6.25 2.51
N CYS A 194 19.22 5.20 2.18
CA CYS A 194 18.95 4.09 3.07
C CYS A 194 20.10 3.07 3.16
N GLU A 195 21.23 3.26 2.45
CA GLU A 195 22.44 2.44 2.59
C GLU A 195 23.10 2.57 3.96
N ARG A 196 22.71 3.58 4.75
CA ARG A 196 23.06 3.65 6.18
C ARG A 196 22.45 2.50 6.99
N ARG A 197 21.50 1.74 6.42
CA ARG A 197 20.95 0.48 6.97
C ARG A 197 20.38 0.61 8.38
N ILE A 198 19.80 1.78 8.70
CA ILE A 198 19.23 2.07 10.02
C ILE A 198 17.75 1.68 10.03
N GLY A 199 17.46 0.41 10.38
CA GLY A 199 16.11 -0.13 10.43
C GLY A 199 15.19 0.64 11.38
N GLU A 200 15.65 0.89 12.61
CA GLU A 200 14.87 1.62 13.62
C GLU A 200 14.45 3.02 13.15
N ALA A 201 15.37 3.81 12.59
CA ALA A 201 15.06 5.13 12.04
C ALA A 201 14.06 5.06 10.88
N THR A 202 14.16 4.04 10.03
CA THR A 202 13.18 3.77 8.97
C THR A 202 11.80 3.48 9.56
N CYS A 203 11.74 2.68 10.63
CA CYS A 203 10.50 2.35 11.33
C CYS A 203 9.88 3.61 11.97
N THR A 204 10.67 4.44 12.65
CA THR A 204 10.21 5.71 13.24
C THR A 204 9.61 6.63 12.19
N LEU A 205 10.29 6.82 11.06
CA LEU A 205 9.79 7.65 9.95
C LEU A 205 8.42 7.15 9.45
N VAL A 206 8.25 5.84 9.28
CA VAL A 206 6.97 5.25 8.83
C VAL A 206 5.91 5.33 9.94
N LYS A 207 6.30 5.18 11.20
CA LYS A 207 5.39 5.27 12.36
C LYS A 207 4.79 6.66 12.47
N ASP A 208 5.60 7.70 12.28
CA ASP A 208 5.13 9.09 12.28
C ASP A 208 4.12 9.32 11.16
N TRP A 209 4.39 8.77 9.97
CA TRP A 209 3.47 8.83 8.84
C TRP A 209 2.15 8.09 9.10
N ILE A 210 2.18 6.89 9.68
CA ILE A 210 0.94 6.17 10.05
C ILE A 210 0.20 6.88 11.19
N THR A 211 0.92 7.51 12.12
CA THR A 211 0.29 8.31 13.18
C THR A 211 -0.44 9.52 12.60
N LEU A 212 0.17 10.20 11.62
CA LEU A 212 -0.49 11.26 10.85
C LEU A 212 -1.71 10.74 10.09
N PHE A 213 -1.61 9.58 9.45
CA PHE A 213 -2.72 8.91 8.78
C PHE A 213 -3.90 8.67 9.74
N LEU A 214 -3.64 8.07 10.89
CA LEU A 214 -4.66 7.75 11.90
C LEU A 214 -5.24 9.00 12.58
N SER A 215 -4.54 10.13 12.57
CA SER A 215 -5.06 11.40 13.11
C SER A 215 -6.29 11.94 12.34
N LEU A 216 -6.52 11.43 11.13
CA LEU A 216 -7.69 11.72 10.30
C LEU A 216 -8.86 10.75 10.59
N PHE A 217 -8.65 9.72 11.42
CA PHE A 217 -9.72 8.79 11.80
C PHE A 217 -10.84 9.52 12.54
N GLY A 218 -12.09 9.20 12.19
CA GLY A 218 -13.28 9.90 12.68
C GLY A 218 -13.53 11.27 12.05
N LYS A 219 -12.54 11.88 11.38
CA LYS A 219 -12.68 13.14 10.65
C LYS A 219 -12.98 12.92 9.17
N ARG A 220 -12.30 11.94 8.56
CA ARG A 220 -12.43 11.59 7.14
C ARG A 220 -12.52 10.07 6.95
N LYS A 221 -13.19 9.65 5.88
CA LYS A 221 -13.38 8.23 5.54
C LYS A 221 -12.07 7.61 5.08
N GLY A 222 -11.83 6.35 5.47
CA GLY A 222 -10.70 5.55 4.98
C GLY A 222 -9.39 5.71 5.75
N TYR A 223 -9.38 6.46 6.86
CA TYR A 223 -8.18 6.72 7.68
C TYR A 223 -8.13 5.93 9.00
N GLY A 224 -8.97 4.91 9.18
CA GLY A 224 -9.03 4.15 10.43
C GLY A 224 -8.02 3.00 10.54
N PRO A 225 -7.84 2.42 11.74
CA PRO A 225 -6.98 1.24 11.95
C PRO A 225 -7.34 0.05 11.03
N GLN A 226 -8.62 -0.13 10.72
CA GLN A 226 -9.12 -1.14 9.78
C GLN A 226 -8.66 -0.92 8.34
N ASN A 227 -8.26 0.30 7.99
CA ASN A 227 -7.75 0.68 6.67
C ASN A 227 -6.23 0.48 6.56
N ILE A 228 -5.55 0.06 7.62
CA ILE A 228 -4.15 -0.35 7.56
C ILE A 228 -4.04 -1.66 6.77
N THR A 229 -3.68 -1.51 5.49
CA THR A 229 -3.56 -2.62 4.55
C THR A 229 -2.34 -3.48 4.84
N PRO A 230 -2.26 -4.71 4.29
CA PRO A 230 -1.05 -5.52 4.40
C PRO A 230 0.21 -4.83 3.83
N TYR A 231 0.06 -3.93 2.85
CA TYR A 231 1.17 -3.16 2.28
C TYR A 231 1.62 -2.02 3.20
N ILE A 232 0.70 -1.27 3.80
CA ILE A 232 1.05 -0.29 4.85
C ILE A 232 1.73 -1.00 6.02
N ARG A 233 1.22 -2.18 6.40
CA ARG A 233 1.81 -3.00 7.44
C ARG A 233 3.23 -3.46 7.10
N CYS A 234 3.44 -3.91 5.87
CA CYS A 234 4.75 -4.29 5.35
C CYS A 234 5.73 -3.12 5.42
N LEU A 235 5.29 -1.91 5.03
CA LEU A 235 6.10 -0.70 5.12
C LEU A 235 6.56 -0.40 6.56
N MET A 236 5.72 -0.65 7.56
CA MET A 236 6.04 -0.35 8.96
C MET A 236 6.94 -1.37 9.65
N TYR A 237 6.72 -2.67 9.43
CA TYR A 237 7.35 -3.72 10.25
C TYR A 237 8.23 -4.70 9.47
N HIS A 238 8.22 -4.65 8.14
CA HIS A 238 9.04 -5.55 7.31
C HIS A 238 10.07 -4.77 6.51
N VAL A 239 9.70 -3.65 5.91
CA VAL A 239 10.65 -2.78 5.19
C VAL A 239 11.83 -2.34 6.06
N PRO A 240 11.68 -1.96 7.34
CA PRO A 240 12.83 -1.65 8.21
C PRO A 240 13.88 -2.76 8.29
N PHE A 241 13.44 -4.02 8.40
CA PHE A 241 14.32 -5.19 8.39
C PHE A 241 15.04 -5.36 7.05
N PHE A 242 14.33 -5.20 5.93
CA PHE A 242 14.94 -5.35 4.61
C PHE A 242 15.91 -4.20 4.31
N VAL A 243 15.60 -2.98 4.73
CA VAL A 243 16.50 -1.82 4.63
C VAL A 243 17.75 -2.05 5.48
N SER A 244 17.64 -2.53 6.72
CA SER A 244 18.82 -2.80 7.54
C SER A 244 19.67 -3.94 6.98
N THR A 245 19.03 -4.99 6.47
CA THR A 245 19.70 -6.21 6.01
C THR A 245 20.32 -6.04 4.62
N TYR A 246 19.63 -5.38 3.69
CA TYR A 246 20.02 -5.35 2.28
C TYR A 246 20.20 -3.93 1.72
N GLY A 247 19.76 -2.89 2.42
CA GLY A 247 19.77 -1.51 1.94
C GLY A 247 18.60 -1.22 1.01
N SER A 248 18.86 -0.49 -0.08
CA SER A 248 17.82 -0.02 -1.01
C SER A 248 16.97 -1.14 -1.58
N LEU A 249 15.64 -1.00 -1.53
CA LEU A 249 14.71 -1.96 -2.12
C LEU A 249 14.79 -1.94 -3.65
N ARG A 250 15.25 -0.82 -4.23
CA ARG A 250 15.34 -0.63 -5.68
C ARG A 250 16.15 -1.71 -6.39
N GLN A 251 17.19 -2.25 -5.73
CA GLN A 251 18.03 -3.31 -6.32
C GLN A 251 17.29 -4.66 -6.47
N PHE A 252 16.17 -4.84 -5.77
CA PHE A 252 15.34 -6.06 -5.80
C PHE A 252 14.04 -5.86 -6.58
N SER A 253 13.94 -4.79 -7.35
CA SER A 253 12.73 -4.43 -8.08
C SER A 253 12.33 -5.46 -9.13
N GLY A 254 11.04 -5.83 -9.15
CA GLY A 254 10.45 -6.65 -10.21
C GLY A 254 10.21 -5.91 -11.53
N GLN A 255 10.50 -4.61 -11.61
CA GLN A 255 10.27 -3.79 -12.80
C GLN A 255 10.89 -4.33 -14.10
N PRO A 256 12.12 -4.90 -14.12
CA PRO A 256 12.68 -5.46 -15.35
C PRO A 256 11.81 -6.60 -15.91
N THR A 257 11.31 -7.48 -15.04
CA THR A 257 10.44 -8.60 -15.42
C THR A 257 9.13 -8.10 -16.02
N GLU A 258 8.53 -7.06 -15.45
CA GLU A 258 7.30 -6.47 -15.99
C GLU A 258 7.52 -5.80 -17.35
N LYS A 259 8.65 -5.09 -17.53
CA LYS A 259 9.00 -4.50 -18.83
C LYS A 259 9.18 -5.57 -19.90
N ILE A 260 9.85 -6.68 -19.57
CA ILE A 260 10.00 -7.82 -20.49
C ILE A 260 8.63 -8.38 -20.85
N ASN A 261 7.74 -8.57 -19.87
CA ASN A 261 6.39 -9.07 -20.12
C ASN A 261 5.58 -8.13 -21.04
N ASP A 262 5.73 -6.81 -20.88
CA ASP A 262 5.06 -5.85 -21.76
C ASP A 262 5.66 -5.87 -23.17
N SER A 263 6.99 -5.96 -23.30
CA SER A 263 7.66 -6.15 -24.59
C SER A 263 7.15 -7.39 -25.32
N ILE A 264 7.04 -8.54 -24.64
CA ILE A 264 6.53 -9.80 -25.21
C ILE A 264 5.10 -9.65 -25.73
N LYS A 265 4.23 -8.91 -25.02
CA LYS A 265 2.85 -8.68 -25.48
C LYS A 265 2.77 -7.80 -26.72
N THR A 266 3.70 -6.84 -26.84
CA THR A 266 3.78 -5.93 -27.99
C THR A 266 4.55 -6.51 -29.16
N ASP A 267 5.28 -7.61 -28.94
CA ASP A 267 6.04 -8.28 -29.98
C ASP A 267 5.09 -9.03 -30.92
N THR A 268 4.95 -8.53 -32.15
CA THR A 268 4.12 -9.12 -33.20
C THR A 268 4.84 -10.20 -33.98
N SER A 269 6.13 -10.48 -33.71
CA SER A 269 6.92 -11.46 -34.46
C SER A 269 6.51 -12.93 -34.20
N CYS A 270 5.70 -13.20 -33.17
CA CYS A 270 5.18 -14.54 -32.85
C CYS A 270 3.72 -14.76 -33.27
N LYS A 271 3.12 -13.85 -34.06
CA LYS A 271 1.82 -14.07 -34.70
C LYS A 271 2.02 -14.59 -36.13
N ASN A 272 2.50 -15.83 -36.26
CA ASN A 272 2.48 -16.61 -37.50
C ASN A 272 1.73 -17.92 -37.24
#